data_AF-A0A502MR06-F1
#
_entry.id   AF-A0A502MR06-F1
#
_cell.length_a   1.000
_cell.length_b   1.000
_cell.length_c   1.000
_cell.angle_alpha   90.00
_cell.angle_beta   90.00
_cell.angle_gamma   90.00
#
_symmetry.space_group_name_H-M   'P 1'
#
loop_
_entity.id
_entity.type
_entity.pdbx_description
1 polymer ?
#
loop_
_entity_poly.entity_id
_entity_poly.type
_entity_poly.pdbx_seq_one_letter_code
_entity_poly.pdbx_strand_id
1 'polypeptide(L)'
;MSDDSFIREVNEEIRREQAHALWDRFGPAILGIAILIVLGTAAVVGYRYWDESRANRSGDAFSQALKLANDGKNDEAIAALDQLEKDGYGAYPLLARMRAATVKADKGDIDGAVKDFDEVAADNAIPAGIRDIARLRAALLLVDHGSYADVSSRIEALTADTNPLRHSAREALGLAAWKDGKSADALKLFDQISSDDAAPRNVRQRAQLMSELIRGSGNAS
;
A
#
# COMPACT_ATOMS: atom_id res chain seq x y z
N MET A 1 60.71 -19.11 48.71
CA MET A 1 59.46 -18.67 48.03
C MET A 1 59.68 -17.29 47.39
N SER A 2 60.84 -17.06 46.77
CA SER A 2 61.26 -15.74 46.27
C SER A 2 61.53 -15.78 44.76
N ASP A 3 61.96 -16.92 44.25
CA ASP A 3 62.25 -17.12 42.82
C ASP A 3 60.97 -17.20 41.96
N ASP A 4 59.88 -17.76 42.49
CA ASP A 4 58.58 -17.79 41.80
C ASP A 4 57.95 -16.40 41.64
N SER A 5 58.25 -15.46 42.56
CA SER A 5 57.77 -14.07 42.47
C SER A 5 58.53 -13.29 41.40
N PHE A 6 59.86 -13.41 41.39
CA PHE A 6 60.73 -12.71 40.44
C PHE A 6 60.53 -13.19 39.00
N ILE A 7 60.38 -14.50 38.77
CA ILE A 7 60.13 -15.06 37.43
C ILE A 7 58.71 -14.74 36.92
N ARG A 8 57.73 -14.58 37.81
CA ARG A 8 56.38 -14.16 37.46
C ARG A 8 56.36 -12.65 37.12
N GLU A 9 57.02 -11.82 37.92
CA GLU A 9 57.11 -10.36 37.75
C GLU A 9 57.85 -9.98 36.46
N VAL A 10 58.96 -10.64 36.14
CA VAL A 10 59.71 -10.43 34.88
C VAL A 10 58.93 -10.92 33.64
N ASN A 11 58.20 -12.04 33.75
CA ASN A 11 57.31 -12.47 32.67
C ASN A 11 56.11 -11.51 32.50
N GLU A 12 55.64 -10.90 33.59
CA GLU A 12 54.59 -9.89 33.57
C GLU A 12 55.07 -8.61 32.87
N GLU A 13 56.29 -8.16 33.16
CA GLU A 13 56.91 -7.01 32.49
C GLU A 13 57.12 -7.24 30.99
N ILE A 14 57.68 -8.40 30.58
CA ILE A 14 57.86 -8.72 29.16
C ILE A 14 56.52 -8.85 28.43
N ARG A 15 55.50 -9.45 29.05
CA ARG A 15 54.15 -9.50 28.46
C ARG A 15 53.52 -8.12 28.35
N ARG A 16 53.77 -7.26 29.34
CA ARG A 16 53.26 -5.88 29.36
C ARG A 16 53.93 -5.02 28.30
N GLU A 17 55.24 -5.15 28.10
CA GLU A 17 55.96 -4.48 27.02
C GLU A 17 55.54 -4.99 25.63
N GLN A 18 55.34 -6.30 25.45
CA GLN A 18 54.83 -6.85 24.19
C GLN A 18 53.40 -6.38 23.89
N ALA A 19 52.54 -6.31 24.90
CA ALA A 19 51.19 -5.75 24.77
C ALA A 19 51.23 -4.25 24.44
N HIS A 20 52.12 -3.49 25.07
CA HIS A 20 52.33 -2.07 24.76
C HIS A 20 52.86 -1.86 23.34
N ALA A 21 53.83 -2.65 22.88
CA ALA A 21 54.37 -2.55 21.53
C ALA A 21 53.33 -2.92 20.45
N LEU A 22 52.46 -3.90 20.72
CA LEU A 22 51.32 -4.22 19.86
C LEU A 22 50.30 -3.08 19.82
N TRP A 23 50.02 -2.45 20.96
CA TRP A 23 49.13 -1.30 21.04
C TRP A 23 49.70 -0.04 20.36
N ASP A 24 50.98 0.26 20.50
CA ASP A 24 51.58 1.42 19.82
C ASP A 24 51.57 1.25 18.29
N ARG A 25 51.65 0.00 17.81
CA ARG A 25 51.60 -0.31 16.38
C ARG A 25 50.18 -0.35 15.81
N PHE A 26 49.22 -0.98 16.51
CA PHE A 26 47.86 -1.21 15.99
C PHE A 26 46.78 -0.37 16.65
N GLY A 27 47.02 0.19 17.84
CA GLY A 27 46.10 1.00 18.62
C GLY A 27 45.55 2.21 17.85
N PRO A 28 46.37 3.02 17.14
CA PRO A 28 45.86 4.11 16.31
C PRO A 28 44.94 3.62 15.18
N ALA A 29 45.25 2.47 14.56
CA ALA A 29 44.42 1.89 13.51
C ALA A 29 43.11 1.33 14.06
N ILE A 30 43.14 0.64 15.20
CA ILE A 30 41.95 0.14 15.91
C ILE A 30 41.06 1.32 16.33
N LEU A 31 41.66 2.39 16.87
CA LEU A 31 40.93 3.59 17.26
C LEU A 31 40.30 4.28 16.04
N GLY A 32 41.04 4.39 14.93
CA GLY A 32 40.51 4.91 13.66
C GLY A 32 39.31 4.10 13.15
N ILE A 33 39.39 2.77 13.17
CA ILE A 33 38.28 1.88 12.80
C ILE A 33 37.08 2.08 13.75
N ALA A 34 37.32 2.14 15.06
CA ALA A 34 36.26 2.34 16.05
C ALA A 34 35.53 3.68 15.83
N ILE A 35 36.28 4.77 15.58
CA ILE A 35 35.71 6.08 15.26
C ILE A 35 34.88 6.02 13.97
N LEU A 36 35.39 5.36 12.92
CA LEU A 36 34.66 5.21 11.66
C LEU A 36 33.34 4.44 11.86
N ILE A 37 33.35 3.38 12.66
CA ILE A 37 32.12 2.62 12.99
C ILE A 37 31.12 3.49 13.75
N VAL A 38 31.58 4.26 14.74
CA VAL A 38 30.71 5.15 15.52
C VAL A 38 30.12 6.25 14.64
N LEU A 39 30.93 6.91 13.81
CA LEU A 39 30.47 7.94 12.88
C LEU A 39 29.49 7.38 11.83
N GLY A 40 29.80 6.22 11.25
CA GLY A 40 28.92 5.54 10.30
C GLY A 40 27.58 5.17 10.93
N THR A 41 27.60 4.63 12.15
CA THR A 41 26.38 4.29 12.89
C THR A 41 25.57 5.54 13.25
N ALA A 42 26.23 6.59 13.73
CA ALA A 42 25.59 7.87 14.06
C ALA A 42 24.89 8.49 12.83
N ALA A 43 25.52 8.43 11.66
CA ALA A 43 24.91 8.89 10.41
C ALA A 43 23.65 8.07 10.04
N VAL A 44 23.72 6.74 10.13
CA VAL A 44 22.56 5.86 9.85
C VAL A 44 21.42 6.08 10.84
N VAL A 45 21.72 6.17 12.13
CA VAL A 45 20.71 6.40 13.19
C VAL A 45 20.09 7.79 13.04
N GLY A 46 20.89 8.82 12.78
CA GLY A 46 20.40 10.18 12.53
C GLY A 46 19.47 10.26 11.32
N TYR A 47 19.84 9.60 10.21
CA TYR A 47 18.98 9.51 9.04
C TYR A 47 17.66 8.79 9.34
N ARG A 48 17.72 7.62 9.99
CA ARG A 48 16.52 6.85 10.37
C ARG A 48 15.59 7.63 11.28
N TYR A 49 16.12 8.34 12.28
CA TYR A 49 15.32 9.15 13.18
C TYR A 49 14.59 10.29 12.43
N TRP A 50 15.27 10.93 11.49
CA TRP A 50 14.66 11.97 10.66
C TRP A 50 13.58 11.44 9.72
N ASP A 51 13.84 10.29 9.08
CA ASP A 51 12.90 9.58 8.20
C ASP A 51 11.64 9.15 8.98
N GLU A 52 11.83 8.51 10.13
CA GLU A 52 10.75 8.04 11.01
C GLU A 52 9.95 9.22 11.59
N SER A 53 10.60 10.30 11.99
CA SER A 53 9.89 11.49 12.50
C SER A 53 8.96 12.11 11.45
N ARG A 54 9.36 12.14 10.17
CA ARG A 54 8.51 12.61 9.08
C ARG A 54 7.37 11.66 8.78
N ALA A 55 7.67 10.37 8.70
CA ALA A 55 6.65 9.33 8.49
C ALA A 55 5.59 9.35 9.61
N ASN A 56 6.01 9.54 10.87
CA ASN A 56 5.10 9.63 12.02
C ASN A 56 4.16 10.83 11.90
N ARG A 57 4.68 12.02 11.53
CA ARG A 57 3.84 13.20 11.32
C ARG A 57 2.79 12.99 10.22
N SER A 58 3.19 12.39 9.10
CA SER A 58 2.25 12.06 8.02
C SER A 58 1.23 11.00 8.45
N GLY A 59 1.64 10.00 9.24
CA GLY A 59 0.75 8.99 9.81
C GLY A 59 -0.27 9.55 10.79
N ASP A 60 0.15 10.46 11.67
CA ASP A 60 -0.73 11.16 12.61
C ASP A 60 -1.73 12.03 11.86
N ALA A 61 -1.28 12.78 10.86
CA ALA A 61 -2.16 13.60 10.01
C ALA A 61 -3.18 12.74 9.25
N PHE A 62 -2.75 11.61 8.67
CA PHE A 62 -3.63 10.68 7.98
C PHE A 62 -4.69 10.09 8.93
N SER A 63 -4.26 9.68 10.13
CA SER A 63 -5.15 9.11 11.15
C SER A 63 -6.19 10.12 11.64
N GLN A 64 -5.79 11.38 11.82
CA GLN A 64 -6.70 12.47 12.17
C GLN A 64 -7.72 12.74 11.04
N ALA A 65 -7.27 12.76 9.79
CA ALA A 65 -8.16 12.94 8.65
C ALA A 65 -9.17 11.78 8.52
N LEU A 66 -8.73 10.55 8.78
CA LEU A 66 -9.62 9.39 8.81
C LEU A 66 -10.68 9.50 9.92
N LYS A 67 -10.29 10.02 11.10
CA LYS A 67 -11.23 10.28 12.18
C LYS A 67 -12.28 11.32 11.77
N LEU A 68 -11.87 12.41 11.14
CA LEU A 68 -12.80 13.43 10.61
C LEU A 68 -13.81 12.81 9.63
N ALA A 69 -13.34 11.96 8.71
CA ALA A 69 -14.22 11.27 7.76
C ALA A 69 -15.22 10.35 8.47
N ASN A 70 -14.76 9.58 9.47
CA ASN A 70 -15.64 8.68 10.23
C ASN A 70 -16.66 9.43 11.09
N ASP A 71 -16.33 10.63 11.56
CA ASP A 71 -17.22 11.52 12.30
C ASP A 71 -18.21 12.27 11.37
N GLY A 72 -18.20 11.98 10.06
CA GLY A 72 -19.06 12.62 9.05
C GLY A 72 -18.63 14.03 8.64
N LYS A 73 -17.45 14.49 9.10
CA LYS A 73 -16.87 15.80 8.78
C LYS A 73 -16.11 15.75 7.45
N ASN A 74 -16.82 15.39 6.39
CA ASN A 74 -16.23 15.05 5.10
C ASN A 74 -15.40 16.19 4.49
N ASP A 75 -15.84 17.45 4.61
CA ASP A 75 -15.09 18.60 4.09
C ASP A 75 -13.80 18.87 4.86
N GLU A 76 -13.83 18.76 6.20
CA GLU A 76 -12.64 18.89 7.04
C GLU A 76 -11.65 17.74 6.74
N ALA A 77 -12.17 16.53 6.53
CA ALA A 77 -11.37 15.36 6.17
C ALA A 77 -10.70 15.51 4.81
N ILE A 78 -11.45 15.92 3.78
CA ILE A 78 -10.92 16.15 2.43
C ILE A 78 -9.84 17.24 2.48
N ALA A 79 -10.08 18.37 3.16
CA ALA A 79 -9.07 19.42 3.29
C ALA A 79 -7.78 18.93 3.97
N ALA A 80 -7.90 18.10 5.01
CA ALA A 80 -6.75 17.51 5.68
C ALA A 80 -6.00 16.50 4.77
N LEU A 81 -6.72 15.71 3.97
CA LEU A 81 -6.13 14.77 3.01
C LEU A 81 -5.45 15.50 1.85
N ASP A 82 -6.07 16.54 1.30
CA ASP A 82 -5.49 17.37 0.23
C ASP A 82 -4.21 18.09 0.69
N GLN A 83 -4.13 18.46 1.97
CA GLN A 83 -2.90 18.98 2.55
C GLN A 83 -1.83 17.89 2.67
N LEU A 84 -2.22 16.69 3.10
CA LEU A 84 -1.31 15.55 3.22
C LEU A 84 -0.84 15.02 1.86
N GLU A 85 -1.62 15.17 0.80
CA GLU A 85 -1.18 14.93 -0.58
C GLU A 85 0.04 15.80 -0.94
N LYS A 86 0.03 17.07 -0.54
CA LYS A 86 1.09 18.04 -0.89
C LYS A 86 2.31 17.92 0.01
N ASP A 87 2.08 17.78 1.31
CA ASP A 87 3.13 17.88 2.34
C ASP A 87 3.56 16.51 2.90
N GLY A 88 2.86 15.44 2.51
CA GLY A 88 3.08 14.11 3.04
C GLY A 88 4.43 13.52 2.65
N TYR A 89 4.91 12.60 3.48
CA TYR A 89 6.17 11.90 3.28
C TYR A 89 5.94 10.43 2.88
N GLY A 90 6.83 9.87 2.07
CA GLY A 90 6.75 8.47 1.66
C GLY A 90 5.47 8.14 0.87
N ALA A 91 4.73 7.12 1.29
CA ALA A 91 3.52 6.67 0.61
C ALA A 91 2.24 7.45 0.99
N TYR A 92 2.31 8.31 2.02
CA TYR A 92 1.13 9.02 2.53
C TYR A 92 0.47 9.96 1.53
N PRO A 93 1.18 10.68 0.64
CA PRO A 93 0.53 11.47 -0.40
C PRO A 93 -0.44 10.67 -1.27
N LEU A 94 -0.03 9.47 -1.69
CA LEU A 94 -0.86 8.59 -2.51
C LEU A 94 -2.04 8.01 -1.71
N LEU A 95 -1.79 7.61 -0.46
CA LEU A 95 -2.87 7.15 0.43
C LEU A 95 -3.89 8.24 0.69
N ALA A 96 -3.44 9.49 0.84
CA ALA A 96 -4.30 10.65 1.02
C ALA A 96 -5.19 10.88 -0.20
N ARG A 97 -4.64 10.86 -1.42
CA ARG A 97 -5.41 10.94 -2.68
C ARG A 97 -6.50 9.87 -2.76
N MET A 98 -6.13 8.60 -2.54
CA MET A 98 -7.07 7.48 -2.59
C MET A 98 -8.17 7.58 -1.53
N ARG A 99 -7.83 8.09 -0.33
CA ARG A 99 -8.82 8.27 0.74
C ARG A 99 -9.71 9.49 0.48
N ALA A 100 -9.17 10.59 -0.03
CA ALA A 100 -9.95 11.79 -0.38
C ALA A 100 -11.03 11.46 -1.40
N ALA A 101 -10.66 10.72 -2.47
CA ALA A 101 -11.61 10.19 -3.45
C ALA A 101 -12.72 9.35 -2.80
N THR A 102 -12.37 8.50 -1.84
CA THR A 102 -13.38 7.71 -1.10
C THR A 102 -14.29 8.60 -0.25
N VAL A 103 -13.75 9.60 0.44
CA VAL A 103 -14.56 10.51 1.27
C VAL A 103 -15.50 11.37 0.41
N LYS A 104 -15.06 11.77 -0.80
CA LYS A 104 -15.94 12.43 -1.79
C LYS A 104 -17.13 11.53 -2.15
N ALA A 105 -16.86 10.26 -2.46
CA ALA A 105 -17.92 9.28 -2.74
C ALA A 105 -18.85 9.10 -1.53
N ASP A 106 -18.30 8.98 -0.32
CA ASP A 106 -19.07 8.83 0.93
C ASP A 106 -19.96 10.06 1.20
N LYS A 107 -19.56 11.25 0.76
CA LYS A 107 -20.36 12.49 0.80
C LYS A 107 -21.39 12.61 -0.34
N GLY A 108 -21.35 11.71 -1.32
CA GLY A 108 -22.22 11.72 -2.50
C GLY A 108 -21.66 12.48 -3.71
N ASP A 109 -20.41 12.95 -3.67
CA ASP A 109 -19.70 13.51 -4.82
C ASP A 109 -19.05 12.37 -5.63
N ILE A 110 -19.88 11.65 -6.38
CA ILE A 110 -19.45 10.48 -7.16
C ILE A 110 -18.56 10.89 -8.33
N ASP A 111 -18.92 11.96 -9.05
CA ASP A 111 -18.15 12.44 -10.20
C ASP A 111 -16.75 12.91 -9.76
N GLY A 112 -16.66 13.65 -8.65
CA GLY A 112 -15.39 14.06 -8.07
C GLY A 112 -14.55 12.86 -7.63
N ALA A 113 -15.16 11.86 -7.00
CA ALA A 113 -14.47 10.64 -6.58
C ALA A 113 -13.93 9.82 -7.78
N VAL A 114 -14.74 9.63 -8.81
CA VAL A 114 -14.35 8.93 -10.04
C VAL A 114 -13.19 9.66 -10.71
N LYS A 115 -13.28 10.98 -10.83
CA LYS A 115 -12.20 11.80 -11.38
C LYS A 115 -10.89 11.62 -10.62
N ASP A 116 -10.91 11.70 -9.30
CA ASP A 116 -9.70 11.54 -8.49
C ASP A 116 -9.07 10.15 -8.65
N PHE A 117 -9.89 9.08 -8.67
CA PHE A 117 -9.40 7.73 -8.92
C PHE A 117 -8.84 7.56 -10.34
N ASP A 118 -9.45 8.18 -11.35
CA ASP A 118 -8.96 8.15 -12.72
C ASP A 118 -7.62 8.90 -12.85
N GLU A 119 -7.43 10.01 -12.15
CA GLU A 119 -6.16 10.72 -12.10
C GLU A 119 -5.05 9.85 -11.49
N VAL A 120 -5.35 9.09 -10.42
CA VAL A 120 -4.42 8.10 -9.86
C VAL A 120 -4.14 6.98 -10.85
N ALA A 121 -5.15 6.51 -11.58
CA ALA A 121 -4.99 5.45 -12.57
C ALA A 121 -4.13 5.89 -13.77
N ALA A 122 -4.19 7.16 -14.15
CA ALA A 122 -3.47 7.75 -15.28
C ALA A 122 -2.02 8.12 -14.96
N ASP A 123 -1.66 8.27 -13.68
CA ASP A 123 -0.32 8.67 -13.26
C ASP A 123 0.70 7.52 -13.43
N ASN A 124 1.66 7.72 -14.35
CA ASN A 124 2.68 6.72 -14.64
C ASN A 124 3.78 6.58 -13.59
N ALA A 125 3.87 7.50 -12.63
CA ALA A 125 4.78 7.38 -11.49
C ALA A 125 4.27 6.39 -10.42
N ILE A 126 2.98 6.04 -10.47
CA ILE A 126 2.35 5.15 -9.49
C ILE A 126 2.52 3.69 -9.91
N PRO A 127 2.87 2.77 -8.97
CA PRO A 127 2.98 1.35 -9.26
C PRO A 127 1.71 0.78 -9.91
N ALA A 128 1.88 -0.04 -10.95
CA ALA A 128 0.78 -0.53 -11.78
C ALA A 128 -0.38 -1.15 -10.98
N GLY A 129 -0.07 -1.95 -9.95
CA GLY A 129 -1.09 -2.56 -9.09
C GLY A 129 -1.96 -1.55 -8.35
N ILE A 130 -1.41 -0.40 -7.92
CA ILE A 130 -2.20 0.65 -7.27
C ILE A 130 -3.09 1.38 -8.29
N ARG A 131 -2.58 1.60 -9.51
CA ARG A 131 -3.38 2.17 -10.60
C ARG A 131 -4.56 1.28 -10.97
N ASP A 132 -4.35 -0.03 -10.99
CA ASP A 132 -5.41 -1.01 -11.26
C ASP A 132 -6.45 -1.03 -10.14
N ILE A 133 -6.03 -0.87 -8.87
CA ILE A 133 -6.95 -0.66 -7.76
C ILE A 133 -7.76 0.62 -7.94
N ALA A 134 -7.13 1.73 -8.36
CA ALA A 134 -7.83 2.98 -8.61
C ALA A 134 -8.88 2.86 -9.73
N ARG A 135 -8.52 2.21 -10.86
CA ARG A 135 -9.47 1.86 -11.94
C ARG A 135 -10.66 1.06 -11.41
N LEU A 136 -10.40 0.04 -10.60
CA LEU A 136 -11.44 -0.79 -10.00
C LEU A 136 -12.34 0.01 -9.06
N ARG A 137 -11.78 0.91 -8.24
CA ARG A 137 -12.53 1.79 -7.34
C ARG A 137 -13.44 2.75 -8.10
N ALA A 138 -12.94 3.39 -9.15
CA ALA A 138 -13.75 4.23 -10.03
C ALA A 138 -14.88 3.44 -10.69
N ALA A 139 -14.57 2.26 -11.24
CA ALA A 139 -15.55 1.41 -11.90
C ALA A 139 -16.64 0.91 -10.94
N LEU A 140 -16.30 0.56 -9.70
CA LEU A 140 -17.28 0.16 -8.68
C LEU A 140 -18.28 1.28 -8.36
N LEU A 141 -17.83 2.54 -8.29
CA LEU A 141 -18.73 3.68 -8.13
C LEU A 141 -19.66 3.81 -9.36
N LEU A 142 -19.13 3.60 -10.55
CA LEU A 142 -19.88 3.69 -11.80
C LEU A 142 -20.85 2.54 -12.03
N VAL A 143 -20.77 1.42 -11.30
CA VAL A 143 -21.79 0.35 -11.37
C VAL A 143 -23.17 0.92 -11.06
N ASP A 144 -23.29 1.70 -9.99
CA ASP A 144 -24.57 2.28 -9.56
C ASP A 144 -24.85 3.65 -10.19
N HIS A 145 -23.80 4.41 -10.53
CA HIS A 145 -23.93 5.80 -10.94
C HIS A 145 -23.63 6.09 -12.42
N GLY A 146 -23.07 5.13 -13.16
CA GLY A 146 -22.69 5.29 -14.57
C GLY A 146 -23.37 4.29 -15.51
N SER A 147 -22.89 4.29 -16.75
CA SER A 147 -23.26 3.32 -17.79
C SER A 147 -22.31 2.11 -17.79
N TYR A 148 -22.73 1.02 -18.46
CA TYR A 148 -21.85 -0.11 -18.73
C TYR A 148 -20.54 0.30 -19.43
N ALA A 149 -20.60 1.26 -20.36
CA ALA A 149 -19.42 1.75 -21.08
C ALA A 149 -18.43 2.46 -20.14
N ASP A 150 -18.92 3.23 -19.17
CA ASP A 150 -18.09 3.91 -18.19
C ASP A 150 -17.34 2.91 -17.29
N VAL A 151 -18.01 1.82 -16.91
CA VAL A 151 -17.40 0.71 -16.17
C VAL A 151 -16.39 -0.04 -17.05
N SER A 152 -16.80 -0.51 -18.24
CA SER A 152 -15.97 -1.32 -19.13
C SER A 152 -14.67 -0.62 -19.50
N SER A 153 -14.74 0.66 -19.86
CA SER A 153 -13.56 1.46 -20.25
C SER A 153 -12.45 1.50 -19.19
N ARG A 154 -12.79 1.28 -17.91
CA ARG A 154 -11.84 1.32 -16.79
C ARG A 154 -11.29 -0.06 -16.42
N ILE A 155 -12.12 -1.12 -16.48
CA ILE A 155 -11.78 -2.41 -15.86
C ILE A 155 -11.82 -3.62 -16.80
N GLU A 156 -12.20 -3.46 -18.05
CA GLU A 156 -12.26 -4.59 -19.00
C GLU A 156 -10.90 -5.29 -19.14
N ALA A 157 -9.81 -4.53 -19.26
CA ALA A 157 -8.46 -5.07 -19.29
C ALA A 157 -8.06 -5.82 -17.99
N LEU A 158 -8.66 -5.45 -16.85
CA LEU A 158 -8.40 -6.11 -15.57
C LEU A 158 -9.09 -7.48 -15.45
N THR A 159 -10.02 -7.81 -16.37
CA THR A 159 -10.72 -9.11 -16.37
C THR A 159 -9.87 -10.26 -16.93
N ALA A 160 -8.70 -9.97 -17.49
CA ALA A 160 -7.79 -10.97 -18.05
C ALA A 160 -7.35 -12.01 -17.01
N ASP A 161 -7.18 -13.28 -17.41
CA ASP A 161 -6.82 -14.39 -16.52
C ASP A 161 -5.52 -14.16 -15.75
N THR A 162 -4.60 -13.37 -16.31
CA THR A 162 -3.31 -13.03 -15.71
C THR A 162 -3.39 -11.92 -14.65
N ASN A 163 -4.50 -11.20 -14.56
CA ASN A 163 -4.63 -10.08 -13.64
C ASN A 163 -5.05 -10.56 -12.24
N PRO A 164 -4.37 -10.15 -11.16
CA PRO A 164 -4.76 -10.49 -9.78
C PRO A 164 -6.17 -10.00 -9.39
N LEU A 165 -6.65 -8.92 -9.99
CA LEU A 165 -7.94 -8.30 -9.70
C LEU A 165 -9.09 -8.85 -10.57
N ARG A 166 -8.84 -9.87 -11.40
CA ARG A 166 -9.80 -10.35 -12.42
C ARG A 166 -11.17 -10.69 -11.86
N HIS A 167 -11.26 -11.28 -10.67
CA HIS A 167 -12.54 -11.66 -10.08
C HIS A 167 -13.37 -10.44 -9.69
N SER A 168 -12.75 -9.46 -9.06
CA SER A 168 -13.42 -8.20 -8.70
C SER A 168 -13.79 -7.38 -9.94
N ALA A 169 -12.93 -7.38 -10.97
CA ALA A 169 -13.22 -6.72 -12.23
C ALA A 169 -14.39 -7.40 -12.98
N ARG A 170 -14.40 -8.73 -13.08
CA ARG A 170 -15.50 -9.49 -13.69
C ARG A 170 -16.81 -9.27 -12.92
N GLU A 171 -16.75 -9.21 -11.60
CA GLU A 171 -17.92 -8.97 -10.76
C GLU A 171 -18.50 -7.57 -11.01
N ALA A 172 -17.68 -6.53 -10.96
CA ALA A 172 -18.12 -5.16 -11.24
C ALA A 172 -18.67 -5.01 -12.67
N LEU A 173 -17.99 -5.60 -13.67
CA LEU A 173 -18.44 -5.56 -15.05
C LEU A 173 -19.73 -6.36 -15.25
N GLY A 174 -19.91 -7.48 -14.54
CA GLY A 174 -21.11 -8.30 -14.58
C GLY A 174 -22.32 -7.60 -13.96
N LEU A 175 -22.11 -6.90 -12.84
CA LEU A 175 -23.14 -6.05 -12.22
C LEU A 175 -23.58 -4.93 -13.16
N ALA A 176 -22.60 -4.24 -13.77
CA ALA A 176 -22.89 -3.19 -14.75
C ALA A 176 -23.62 -3.74 -15.99
N ALA A 177 -23.23 -4.92 -16.49
CA ALA A 177 -23.88 -5.57 -17.62
C ALA A 177 -25.34 -5.92 -17.29
N TRP A 178 -25.60 -6.46 -16.10
CA TRP A 178 -26.96 -6.84 -15.70
C TRP A 178 -27.86 -5.61 -15.56
N LYS A 179 -27.37 -4.54 -14.95
CA LYS A 179 -28.08 -3.25 -14.84
C LYS A 179 -28.43 -2.66 -16.22
N ASP A 180 -27.55 -2.84 -17.20
CA ASP A 180 -27.73 -2.40 -18.59
C ASP A 180 -28.58 -3.38 -19.42
N GLY A 181 -29.23 -4.37 -18.79
CA GLY A 181 -30.09 -5.36 -19.44
C GLY A 181 -29.36 -6.47 -20.19
N LYS A 182 -28.02 -6.52 -20.12
CA LYS A 182 -27.17 -7.52 -20.80
C LYS A 182 -27.01 -8.77 -19.94
N SER A 183 -28.13 -9.41 -19.60
CA SER A 183 -28.15 -10.57 -18.70
C SER A 183 -27.25 -11.72 -19.15
N ALA A 184 -27.16 -11.98 -20.45
CA ALA A 184 -26.29 -13.02 -21.01
C ALA A 184 -24.80 -12.73 -20.76
N ASP A 185 -24.38 -11.49 -20.97
CA ASP A 185 -22.99 -11.06 -20.71
C ASP A 185 -22.68 -11.09 -19.22
N ALA A 186 -23.62 -10.65 -18.38
CA ALA A 186 -23.51 -10.73 -16.93
C ALA A 186 -23.32 -12.18 -16.45
N LEU A 187 -24.16 -13.11 -16.93
CA LEU A 187 -24.06 -14.54 -16.61
C LEU A 187 -22.70 -15.11 -17.01
N LYS A 188 -22.21 -14.78 -18.20
CA LYS A 188 -20.88 -15.22 -18.66
C LYS A 188 -19.78 -14.76 -17.69
N LEU A 189 -19.82 -13.52 -17.22
CA LEU A 189 -18.85 -12.97 -16.29
C LEU A 189 -18.93 -13.63 -14.90
N PHE A 190 -20.13 -13.86 -14.37
CA PHE A 190 -20.31 -14.56 -13.09
C PHE A 190 -19.93 -16.04 -13.17
N ASP A 191 -20.19 -16.70 -14.29
CA ASP A 191 -19.79 -18.09 -14.53
C ASP A 191 -18.26 -18.22 -14.62
N GLN A 192 -17.56 -17.25 -15.21
CA GLN A 192 -16.09 -17.17 -15.17
C GLN A 192 -15.51 -17.00 -13.76
N ILE A 193 -16.27 -16.44 -12.82
CA ILE A 193 -15.84 -16.34 -11.42
C ILE A 193 -16.10 -17.66 -10.70
N SER A 194 -17.31 -18.20 -10.82
CA SER A 194 -17.73 -19.39 -10.08
C SER A 194 -16.98 -20.66 -10.50
N SER A 195 -16.54 -20.74 -11.76
CA SER A 195 -15.76 -21.85 -12.31
C SER A 195 -14.25 -21.74 -12.11
N ASP A 196 -13.72 -20.60 -11.65
CA ASP A 196 -12.29 -20.42 -11.40
C ASP A 196 -11.94 -20.84 -9.97
N ASP A 197 -11.16 -21.91 -9.81
CA ASP A 197 -10.78 -22.44 -8.51
C ASP A 197 -9.86 -21.52 -7.69
N ALA A 198 -9.17 -20.58 -8.35
CA ALA A 198 -8.36 -19.57 -7.68
C ALA A 198 -9.21 -18.42 -7.12
N ALA A 199 -10.50 -18.35 -7.45
CA ALA A 199 -11.39 -17.35 -6.88
C ALA A 199 -11.65 -17.62 -5.38
N PRO A 200 -11.53 -16.59 -4.51
CA PRO A 200 -11.88 -16.70 -3.10
C PRO A 200 -13.31 -17.21 -2.90
N ARG A 201 -13.51 -18.06 -1.88
CA ARG A 201 -14.80 -18.77 -1.66
C ARG A 201 -16.00 -17.81 -1.59
N ASN A 202 -15.85 -16.70 -0.88
CA ASN A 202 -16.90 -15.70 -0.75
C ASN A 202 -17.25 -15.01 -2.08
N VAL A 203 -16.26 -14.79 -2.95
CA VAL A 203 -16.48 -14.19 -4.28
C VAL A 203 -17.17 -15.19 -5.20
N ARG A 204 -16.77 -16.48 -5.18
CA ARG A 204 -17.47 -17.54 -5.93
C ARG A 204 -18.92 -17.69 -5.50
N GLN A 205 -19.18 -17.73 -4.19
CA GLN A 205 -20.53 -17.85 -3.65
C GLN A 205 -21.40 -16.66 -4.08
N ARG A 206 -20.88 -15.43 -4.03
CA ARG A 206 -21.61 -14.25 -4.48
C ARG A 206 -21.90 -14.28 -5.99
N ALA A 207 -20.93 -14.70 -6.80
CA ALA A 207 -21.14 -14.86 -8.24
C ALA A 207 -22.23 -15.91 -8.56
N GLN A 208 -22.24 -17.04 -7.85
CA GLN A 208 -23.30 -18.06 -8.00
C GLN A 208 -24.69 -17.50 -7.65
N LEU A 209 -24.81 -16.80 -6.52
CA LEU A 209 -26.05 -16.14 -6.11
C LEU A 209 -26.52 -15.13 -7.17
N MET A 210 -25.60 -14.36 -7.75
CA MET A 210 -25.95 -13.43 -8.83
C MET A 210 -26.40 -14.15 -10.09
N SER A 211 -25.72 -15.23 -10.50
CA SER A 211 -26.16 -16.04 -11.64
C SER A 211 -27.56 -16.62 -11.44
N GLU A 212 -27.86 -17.14 -10.25
CA GLU A 212 -29.19 -17.66 -9.91
C GLU A 212 -30.26 -16.56 -9.91
N LEU A 213 -29.95 -15.39 -9.32
CA LEU A 213 -30.85 -14.24 -9.30
C LEU A 213 -31.19 -13.76 -10.73
N ILE A 214 -30.19 -13.64 -11.59
CA ILE A 214 -30.37 -13.21 -12.98
C ILE A 214 -31.26 -14.19 -13.74
N ARG A 215 -31.00 -15.51 -13.64
CA ARG A 215 -31.82 -16.56 -14.26
C ARG A 215 -33.25 -16.54 -13.71
N GLY A 216 -33.41 -16.37 -12.40
CA GLY A 216 -34.71 -16.30 -11.73
C GLY A 216 -35.53 -15.06 -12.09
N SER A 217 -34.89 -13.95 -12.46
CA SER A 217 -35.57 -12.71 -12.87
C SER A 217 -36.28 -12.79 -14.23
N GLY A 218 -36.11 -13.87 -15.00
CA GLY A 218 -36.69 -14.03 -16.34
C GLY A 218 -36.00 -13.22 -17.45
N ASN A 219 -35.08 -12.31 -17.10
CA ASN A 219 -34.35 -11.44 -18.02
C ASN A 219 -33.26 -12.15 -18.86
N ALA A 220 -33.11 -13.47 -18.72
CA ALA A 220 -32.10 -14.29 -19.38
C ALA A 220 -32.69 -15.48 -20.16
N SER A 221 -34.00 -15.44 -20.43
CA SER A 221 -34.72 -16.48 -21.19
C SER A 221 -34.42 -16.43 -22.68
#